data_AF-A0A7C2F4K3-F1
#
_entry.id   AF-A0A7C2F4K3-F1
#
_cell.length_a   1.000
_cell.length_b   1.000
_cell.length_c   1.000
_cell.angle_alpha   90.00
_cell.angle_beta   90.00
_cell.angle_gamma   90.00
#
_symmetry.space_group_name_H-M   'P 1'
#
loop_
_entity.id
_entity.type
_entity.pdbx_description
1 polymer ?
#
loop_
_entity_poly.entity_id
_entity_poly.type
_entity_poly.pdbx_seq_one_letter_code
_entity_poly.pdbx_strand_id
1 'polypeptide(L)'
;MKAGAMLSILLIVFCAALSVDARTQDGPLRSLDRIDTREDFDRLSRIHYQGRFHALPHVMFVIDRRARGRVYYVNSKLFRFHKDFVNASYLSLERGRAFYENNYLEADRRFLLGTVAYQTRLDRFTFEFWEGDRITEGLLREAYEALGRSFFTGLAFKPNSTSHEEVAAPLREAGAAVITLSEIARDQQYQPLNPGSGIGQLRIIDRVTEETVIDRNQIIIFKQSPVQLTPLSGIITTEIASPLSHANMLAKSWGIPNAHIKNADSLFRHLEGKYVRFEARENGYLIEPADAREVLERQRRWMVRADTITPRADLDYARLSDLKDQRGTDARRVGAKSANLGEIIRARLPVVLVPRGFTIPFHYYREFIGLNRLEERIASAVE
;
A
#
# COMPACT_ATOMS: atom_id res chain seq x y z
N MET A 1 -59.85 -82.79 -34.95
CA MET A 1 -60.04 -83.20 -33.54
C MET A 1 -59.38 -82.16 -32.64
N LYS A 2 -60.21 -81.46 -31.85
CA LYS A 2 -59.99 -80.79 -30.53
C LYS A 2 -58.67 -80.00 -30.35
N ALA A 3 -58.72 -78.66 -30.26
CA ALA A 3 -58.90 -77.85 -29.04
C ALA A 3 -57.74 -78.05 -28.04
N GLY A 4 -57.04 -77.06 -27.50
CA GLY A 4 -57.18 -75.61 -27.34
C GLY A 4 -56.34 -75.25 -26.09
N ALA A 5 -55.80 -74.02 -25.98
CA ALA A 5 -55.58 -73.32 -24.71
C ALA A 5 -54.80 -72.02 -24.95
N MET A 6 -55.50 -70.93 -24.63
CA MET A 6 -55.03 -69.58 -24.44
C MET A 6 -54.20 -69.52 -23.14
N LEU A 7 -53.05 -68.84 -23.15
CA LEU A 7 -52.47 -68.32 -21.91
C LEU A 7 -51.81 -66.95 -22.17
N SER A 8 -52.51 -65.93 -21.68
CA SER A 8 -52.07 -64.55 -21.58
C SER A 8 -50.82 -64.44 -20.72
N ILE A 9 -49.74 -63.89 -21.26
CA ILE A 9 -48.59 -63.44 -20.45
C ILE A 9 -48.79 -61.95 -20.18
N LEU A 10 -49.14 -61.66 -18.94
CA LEU A 10 -49.27 -60.34 -18.34
C LEU A 10 -47.87 -59.70 -18.25
N LEU A 11 -47.66 -58.59 -18.97
CA LEU A 11 -46.44 -57.79 -18.88
C LEU A 11 -46.49 -56.97 -17.59
N ILE A 12 -45.90 -57.49 -16.51
CA ILE A 12 -45.66 -56.71 -15.28
C ILE A 12 -44.39 -55.88 -15.52
N VAL A 13 -44.57 -54.59 -15.81
CA VAL A 13 -43.50 -53.59 -15.73
C VAL A 13 -43.20 -53.35 -14.25
N PHE A 14 -42.12 -53.95 -13.77
CA PHE A 14 -41.59 -53.63 -12.43
C PHE A 14 -40.83 -52.31 -12.53
N CYS A 15 -41.47 -51.20 -12.16
CA CYS A 15 -40.80 -49.95 -11.85
C CYS A 15 -39.95 -50.16 -10.58
N ALA A 16 -38.72 -50.62 -10.75
CA ALA A 16 -37.70 -50.43 -9.73
C ALA A 16 -37.32 -48.94 -9.76
N ALA A 17 -37.87 -48.19 -8.81
CA ALA A 17 -37.36 -46.89 -8.43
C ALA A 17 -35.90 -47.07 -7.97
N LEU A 18 -34.96 -46.83 -8.89
CA LEU A 18 -33.59 -46.53 -8.52
C LEU A 18 -33.60 -45.13 -7.93
N SER A 19 -33.85 -45.06 -6.63
CA SER A 19 -33.38 -43.97 -5.79
C SER A 19 -31.88 -43.87 -6.02
N VAL A 20 -31.46 -42.97 -6.92
CA VAL A 20 -30.07 -42.53 -6.97
C VAL A 20 -29.89 -41.73 -5.69
N ASP A 21 -29.50 -42.43 -4.62
CA ASP A 21 -28.87 -41.81 -3.48
C ASP A 21 -27.71 -40.99 -4.04
N ALA A 22 -27.85 -39.67 -3.95
CA ALA A 22 -26.81 -38.72 -4.22
C ALA A 22 -25.61 -39.12 -3.37
N ARG A 23 -24.66 -39.80 -3.99
CA ARG A 23 -23.34 -40.06 -3.42
C ARG A 23 -22.82 -38.74 -2.87
N THR A 24 -22.67 -38.70 -1.56
CA THR A 24 -21.90 -37.69 -0.85
C THR A 24 -20.54 -37.59 -1.53
N GLN A 25 -20.27 -36.44 -2.17
CA GLN A 25 -18.94 -36.14 -2.66
C GLN A 25 -18.05 -35.95 -1.43
N ASP A 26 -17.27 -36.98 -1.07
CA ASP A 26 -16.24 -36.95 -0.01
C ASP A 26 -15.02 -36.12 -0.46
N GLY A 27 -15.26 -34.83 -0.71
CA GLY A 27 -14.25 -33.83 -0.99
C GLY A 27 -14.61 -32.51 -0.33
N PRO A 28 -13.62 -31.62 -0.09
CA PRO A 28 -13.91 -30.31 0.49
C PRO A 28 -14.91 -29.54 -0.38
N LEU A 29 -15.91 -28.94 0.27
CA LEU A 29 -16.95 -28.12 -0.36
C LEU A 29 -16.32 -27.07 -1.29
N ARG A 30 -16.61 -27.16 -2.59
CA ARG A 30 -15.99 -26.30 -3.61
C ARG A 30 -16.61 -24.90 -3.69
N SER A 31 -17.91 -24.82 -3.47
CA SER A 31 -18.69 -23.58 -3.49
C SER A 31 -20.04 -23.77 -2.81
N LEU A 32 -20.70 -22.67 -2.49
CA LEU A 32 -22.13 -22.63 -2.17
C LEU A 32 -22.88 -21.87 -3.27
N ASP A 33 -24.14 -22.24 -3.53
CA ASP A 33 -25.00 -21.48 -4.45
C ASP A 33 -25.64 -20.25 -3.78
N ARG A 34 -25.65 -20.24 -2.44
CA ARG A 34 -26.22 -19.19 -1.60
C ARG A 34 -25.37 -19.00 -0.35
N ILE A 35 -25.36 -17.79 0.19
CA ILE A 35 -24.82 -17.47 1.50
C ILE A 35 -25.99 -16.96 2.32
N ASP A 36 -26.56 -17.82 3.17
CA ASP A 36 -27.74 -17.47 3.96
C ASP A 36 -27.37 -16.95 5.36
N THR A 37 -26.10 -17.07 5.76
CA THR A 37 -25.57 -16.62 7.05
C THR A 37 -24.16 -16.02 6.97
N ARG A 38 -23.73 -15.34 8.04
CA ARG A 38 -22.34 -14.89 8.18
C ARG A 38 -21.38 -16.07 8.28
N GLU A 39 -21.80 -17.13 8.94
CA GLU A 39 -21.05 -18.37 9.12
C GLU A 39 -20.77 -19.06 7.77
N ASP A 40 -21.73 -19.03 6.84
CA ASP A 40 -21.51 -19.54 5.47
C ASP A 40 -20.40 -18.76 4.75
N PHE A 41 -20.41 -17.43 4.87
CA PHE A 41 -19.37 -16.58 4.30
C PHE A 41 -18.01 -16.89 4.92
N ASP A 42 -17.92 -16.93 6.26
CA ASP A 42 -16.65 -17.16 6.98
C ASP A 42 -16.09 -18.58 6.75
N ARG A 43 -16.97 -19.55 6.46
CA ARG A 43 -16.57 -20.91 6.07
C ARG A 43 -15.82 -20.92 4.73
N LEU A 44 -16.21 -20.10 3.76
CA LEU A 44 -15.59 -20.02 2.43
C LEU A 44 -14.50 -18.94 2.32
N SER A 45 -14.54 -17.92 3.18
CA SER A 45 -13.70 -16.73 3.03
C SER A 45 -12.23 -17.00 3.33
N ARG A 46 -11.34 -16.29 2.65
CA ARG A 46 -9.93 -16.23 3.02
C ARG A 46 -9.55 -14.79 3.35
N ILE A 47 -8.45 -14.63 4.08
CA ILE A 47 -7.85 -13.33 4.35
C ILE A 47 -6.50 -13.32 3.63
N HIS A 48 -6.37 -12.50 2.59
CA HIS A 48 -5.05 -12.25 1.99
C HIS A 48 -4.25 -11.35 2.92
N TYR A 49 -2.96 -11.65 3.10
CA TYR A 49 -2.03 -10.85 3.91
C TYR A 49 -2.48 -10.67 5.37
N GLN A 50 -2.86 -11.76 6.06
CA GLN A 50 -3.14 -11.75 7.50
C GLN A 50 -2.07 -10.91 8.24
N GLY A 51 -2.54 -9.91 9.00
CA GLY A 51 -1.68 -8.98 9.74
C GLY A 51 -1.39 -7.62 9.05
N ARG A 52 -1.90 -7.34 7.85
CA ARG A 52 -1.79 -6.03 7.18
C ARG A 52 -3.09 -5.23 7.19
N PHE A 53 -2.99 -3.89 7.13
CA PHE A 53 -4.08 -2.91 7.26
C PHE A 53 -5.24 -3.02 6.23
N HIS A 54 -5.13 -3.88 5.21
CA HIS A 54 -6.12 -4.10 4.16
C HIS A 54 -6.54 -5.58 4.00
N ALA A 55 -6.22 -6.42 4.98
CA ALA A 55 -6.54 -7.84 4.94
C ALA A 55 -8.03 -8.08 5.23
N LEU A 56 -8.86 -8.07 4.18
CA LEU A 56 -10.30 -8.28 4.31
C LEU A 56 -10.67 -9.76 4.11
N PRO A 57 -11.55 -10.33 4.96
CA PRO A 57 -12.20 -11.60 4.65
C PRO A 57 -12.97 -11.48 3.34
N HIS A 58 -12.71 -12.37 2.39
CA HIS A 58 -13.34 -12.32 1.08
C HIS A 58 -13.60 -13.69 0.46
N VAL A 59 -14.67 -13.74 -0.34
CA VAL A 59 -15.17 -14.91 -1.08
C VAL A 59 -15.22 -14.54 -2.56
N MET A 60 -14.56 -15.30 -3.42
CA MET A 60 -14.72 -15.14 -4.87
C MET A 60 -16.13 -15.61 -5.24
N PHE A 61 -16.77 -14.93 -6.19
CA PHE A 61 -18.00 -15.41 -6.80
C PHE A 61 -17.84 -15.58 -8.30
N VAL A 62 -18.61 -16.53 -8.86
CA VAL A 62 -18.79 -16.72 -10.30
C VAL A 62 -20.28 -16.68 -10.58
N ILE A 63 -20.73 -15.78 -11.46
CA ILE A 63 -22.10 -15.80 -11.97
C ILE A 63 -22.08 -16.42 -13.36
N ASP A 64 -22.81 -17.52 -13.55
CA ASP A 64 -22.96 -18.16 -14.86
C ASP A 64 -24.25 -17.68 -15.55
N ARG A 65 -24.07 -16.78 -16.52
CA ARG A 65 -25.18 -16.16 -17.27
C ARG A 65 -25.90 -17.19 -18.16
N ARG A 66 -25.23 -18.26 -18.60
CA ARG A 66 -25.89 -19.36 -19.33
C ARG A 66 -26.75 -20.24 -18.43
N ALA A 67 -26.46 -20.27 -17.13
CA ALA A 67 -27.25 -20.99 -16.13
C ALA A 67 -28.25 -20.05 -15.42
N ARG A 68 -28.91 -19.15 -16.16
CA ARG A 68 -29.91 -18.19 -15.65
C ARG A 68 -29.40 -17.32 -14.48
N GLY A 69 -28.12 -16.96 -14.52
CA GLY A 69 -27.48 -16.13 -13.49
C GLY A 69 -27.24 -16.87 -12.18
N ARG A 70 -27.05 -18.20 -12.21
CA ARG A 70 -26.65 -18.96 -11.02
C ARG A 70 -25.33 -18.42 -10.47
N VAL A 71 -25.31 -18.20 -9.17
CA VAL A 71 -24.13 -17.72 -8.44
C VAL A 71 -23.42 -18.91 -7.81
N TYR A 72 -22.10 -18.97 -7.94
CA TYR A 72 -21.23 -19.86 -7.20
C TYR A 72 -20.35 -19.02 -6.28
N TYR A 73 -20.62 -19.05 -4.99
CA TYR A 73 -19.73 -18.51 -3.97
C TYR A 73 -18.61 -19.51 -3.73
N VAL A 74 -17.45 -19.23 -4.29
CA VAL A 74 -16.32 -20.15 -4.37
C VAL A 74 -15.64 -20.27 -3.01
N ASN A 75 -15.27 -21.49 -2.61
CA ASN A 75 -14.40 -21.70 -1.47
C ASN A 75 -13.00 -21.11 -1.76
N SER A 76 -12.78 -19.87 -1.35
CA SER A 76 -11.52 -19.15 -1.56
C SER A 76 -10.34 -19.79 -0.82
N LYS A 77 -10.58 -20.62 0.20
CA LYS A 77 -9.52 -21.39 0.88
C LYS A 77 -9.00 -22.51 -0.03
N LEU A 78 -9.84 -23.03 -0.93
CA LEU A 78 -9.51 -24.12 -1.84
C LEU A 78 -9.01 -23.62 -3.20
N PHE A 79 -9.63 -22.56 -3.75
CA PHE A 79 -9.30 -22.04 -5.07
C PHE A 79 -8.63 -20.68 -5.01
N ARG A 80 -7.49 -20.55 -5.70
CA ARG A 80 -6.74 -19.29 -5.70
C ARG A 80 -7.31 -18.26 -6.67
N PHE A 81 -7.73 -18.71 -7.86
CA PHE A 81 -8.25 -17.88 -8.94
C PHE A 81 -9.57 -18.42 -9.48
N HIS A 82 -10.42 -17.56 -10.05
CA HIS A 82 -11.68 -17.95 -10.69
C HIS A 82 -11.50 -19.05 -11.74
N LYS A 83 -10.47 -18.94 -12.58
CA LYS A 83 -10.16 -19.95 -13.61
C LYS A 83 -9.94 -21.34 -13.02
N ASP A 84 -9.34 -21.43 -11.82
CA ASP A 84 -9.05 -22.72 -11.19
C ASP A 84 -10.35 -23.39 -10.76
N PHE A 85 -11.29 -22.61 -10.21
CA PHE A 85 -12.62 -23.08 -9.83
C PHE A 85 -13.47 -23.46 -11.05
N VAL A 86 -13.54 -22.59 -12.06
CA VAL A 86 -14.37 -22.80 -13.27
C VAL A 86 -13.91 -24.07 -13.99
N ASN A 87 -12.60 -24.30 -14.09
CA ASN A 87 -12.04 -25.48 -14.75
C ASN A 87 -12.19 -26.74 -13.89
N ALA A 88 -11.93 -26.66 -12.58
CA ALA A 88 -12.11 -27.80 -11.68
C ALA A 88 -13.58 -28.25 -11.58
N SER A 89 -14.52 -27.32 -11.77
CA SER A 89 -15.97 -27.55 -11.78
C SER A 89 -16.54 -27.86 -13.17
N TYR A 90 -15.69 -28.04 -14.18
CA TYR A 90 -16.06 -28.35 -15.56
C TYR A 90 -17.05 -27.36 -16.20
N LEU A 91 -17.07 -26.11 -15.72
CA LEU A 91 -17.91 -25.04 -16.25
C LEU A 91 -17.32 -24.47 -17.55
N SER A 92 -15.99 -24.45 -17.67
CA SER A 92 -15.24 -24.12 -18.89
C SER A 92 -13.97 -24.95 -18.95
N LEU A 93 -13.42 -25.11 -20.16
CA LEU A 93 -12.10 -25.69 -20.40
C LEU A 93 -11.07 -24.63 -20.85
N GLU A 94 -11.51 -23.38 -20.97
CA GLU A 94 -10.65 -22.26 -21.37
C GLU A 94 -9.51 -22.03 -20.37
N ARG A 95 -8.35 -21.60 -20.88
CA ARG A 95 -7.14 -21.38 -20.08
C ARG A 95 -6.39 -20.14 -20.56
N GLY A 96 -5.58 -19.60 -19.65
CA GLY A 96 -4.64 -18.52 -19.95
C GLY A 96 -5.34 -17.29 -20.54
N ARG A 97 -4.80 -16.81 -21.66
CA ARG A 97 -5.24 -15.58 -22.33
C ARG A 97 -6.69 -15.62 -22.80
N ALA A 98 -7.12 -16.73 -23.40
CA ALA A 98 -8.49 -16.88 -23.90
C ALA A 98 -9.53 -16.77 -22.77
N PHE A 99 -9.27 -17.41 -21.63
CA PHE A 99 -10.14 -17.27 -20.45
C PHE A 99 -10.24 -15.82 -19.99
N TYR A 100 -9.11 -15.10 -20.00
CA TYR A 100 -9.07 -13.71 -19.57
C TYR A 100 -9.84 -12.78 -20.51
N GLU A 101 -9.58 -12.85 -21.82
CA GLU A 101 -10.26 -12.01 -22.82
C GLU A 101 -11.78 -12.26 -22.76
N ASN A 102 -12.20 -13.53 -22.81
CA ASN A 102 -13.60 -13.92 -22.88
C ASN A 102 -14.40 -13.66 -21.59
N ASN A 103 -13.75 -13.45 -20.44
CA ASN A 103 -14.45 -13.33 -19.14
C ASN A 103 -14.16 -12.04 -18.37
N TYR A 104 -13.27 -11.17 -18.85
CA TYR A 104 -13.03 -9.83 -18.27
C TYR A 104 -13.19 -8.69 -19.27
N LEU A 105 -13.07 -8.94 -20.59
CA LEU A 105 -13.07 -7.86 -21.58
C LEU A 105 -14.33 -7.83 -22.46
N GLU A 106 -14.90 -8.98 -22.77
CA GLU A 106 -16.08 -9.08 -23.65
C GLU A 106 -17.39 -8.74 -22.95
N ALA A 107 -18.29 -8.05 -23.66
CA ALA A 107 -19.58 -7.61 -23.12
C ALA A 107 -20.65 -8.72 -23.09
N ASP A 108 -20.54 -9.72 -23.98
CA ASP A 108 -21.45 -10.87 -24.05
C ASP A 108 -20.92 -12.10 -23.28
N ARG A 109 -19.87 -11.91 -22.48
CA ARG A 109 -19.18 -12.95 -21.71
C ARG A 109 -20.11 -13.83 -20.90
N ARG A 110 -19.79 -15.12 -20.79
CA ARG A 110 -20.60 -16.07 -20.03
C ARG A 110 -20.52 -15.84 -18.52
N PHE A 111 -19.33 -15.60 -18.00
CA PHE A 111 -19.11 -15.52 -16.56
C PHE A 111 -18.90 -14.08 -16.11
N LEU A 112 -19.51 -13.72 -14.98
CA LEU A 112 -19.11 -12.53 -14.22
C LEU A 112 -18.27 -12.99 -13.03
N LEU A 113 -17.05 -12.47 -12.93
CA LEU A 113 -16.02 -12.94 -12.02
C LEU A 113 -15.65 -11.82 -11.06
N GLY A 114 -16.07 -11.92 -9.81
CA GLY A 114 -15.77 -10.90 -8.82
C GLY A 114 -15.51 -11.47 -7.44
N THR A 115 -15.46 -10.58 -6.46
CA THR A 115 -15.20 -10.91 -5.07
C THR A 115 -16.19 -10.20 -4.16
N VAL A 116 -16.73 -10.89 -3.16
CA VAL A 116 -17.41 -10.28 -2.02
C VAL A 116 -16.40 -10.16 -0.88
N ALA A 117 -16.29 -8.97 -0.30
CA ALA A 117 -15.43 -8.67 0.84
C ALA A 117 -16.25 -8.08 1.99
N TYR A 118 -15.93 -8.48 3.23
CA TYR A 118 -16.48 -7.85 4.41
C TYR A 118 -15.62 -6.66 4.82
N GLN A 119 -16.16 -5.45 4.66
CA GLN A 119 -15.53 -4.19 5.06
C GLN A 119 -15.64 -4.02 6.57
N THR A 120 -14.67 -4.57 7.30
CA THR A 120 -14.68 -4.65 8.79
C THR A 120 -14.94 -3.32 9.49
N ARG A 121 -14.46 -2.20 8.95
CA ARG A 121 -14.67 -0.86 9.53
C ARG A 121 -16.06 -0.28 9.29
N LEU A 122 -16.65 -0.61 8.15
CA LEU A 122 -17.98 -0.12 7.77
C LEU A 122 -19.09 -1.05 8.25
N ASP A 123 -18.72 -2.21 8.80
CA ASP A 123 -19.62 -3.32 9.14
C ASP A 123 -20.59 -3.66 7.98
N ARG A 124 -20.04 -3.72 6.77
CA ARG A 124 -20.82 -3.91 5.54
C ARG A 124 -20.13 -4.87 4.59
N PHE A 125 -20.93 -5.56 3.79
CA PHE A 125 -20.41 -6.36 2.69
C PHE A 125 -20.40 -5.56 1.40
N THR A 126 -19.28 -5.66 0.69
CA THR A 126 -19.13 -5.08 -0.65
C THR A 126 -18.83 -6.18 -1.65
N PHE A 127 -19.22 -5.99 -2.90
CA PHE A 127 -18.69 -6.78 -4.01
C PHE A 127 -17.91 -5.89 -4.98
N GLU A 128 -16.94 -6.48 -5.65
CA GLU A 128 -16.04 -5.78 -6.54
C GLU A 128 -15.58 -6.66 -7.71
N PHE A 129 -15.24 -6.00 -8.82
CA PHE A 129 -14.56 -6.62 -9.97
C PHE A 129 -13.08 -6.22 -9.97
N TRP A 130 -12.26 -6.98 -10.69
CA TRP A 130 -10.87 -6.60 -10.89
C TRP A 130 -10.77 -5.27 -11.64
N GLU A 131 -9.79 -4.42 -11.31
CA GLU A 131 -9.68 -3.03 -11.83
C GLU A 131 -9.73 -2.92 -13.37
N GLY A 132 -9.17 -3.92 -14.08
CA GLY A 132 -9.13 -3.96 -15.54
C GLY A 132 -10.31 -4.69 -16.19
N ASP A 133 -11.30 -5.13 -15.40
CA ASP A 133 -12.54 -5.69 -15.91
C ASP A 133 -13.35 -4.61 -16.65
N ARG A 134 -13.73 -4.87 -17.91
CA ARG A 134 -14.59 -4.00 -18.72
C ARG A 134 -16.07 -4.24 -18.44
N ILE A 135 -16.45 -4.14 -17.16
CA ILE A 135 -17.84 -4.30 -16.74
C ILE A 135 -18.69 -3.18 -17.38
N THR A 136 -19.81 -3.55 -17.99
CA THR A 136 -20.79 -2.60 -18.53
C THR A 136 -21.92 -2.38 -17.54
N GLU A 137 -22.75 -1.35 -17.75
CA GLU A 137 -23.91 -1.06 -16.90
C GLU A 137 -24.85 -2.28 -16.80
N GLY A 138 -25.13 -2.93 -17.93
CA GLY A 138 -25.98 -4.12 -17.99
C GLY A 138 -25.41 -5.28 -17.18
N LEU A 139 -24.11 -5.57 -17.32
CA LEU A 139 -23.46 -6.65 -16.57
C LEU A 139 -23.39 -6.34 -15.07
N LEU A 140 -23.17 -5.07 -14.69
CA LEU A 140 -23.18 -4.66 -13.29
C LEU A 140 -24.57 -4.82 -12.67
N ARG A 141 -25.63 -4.48 -13.40
CA ARG A 141 -27.02 -4.68 -12.99
C ARG A 141 -27.35 -6.18 -12.81
N GLU A 142 -26.96 -7.01 -13.77
CA GLU A 142 -27.10 -8.47 -13.67
C GLU A 142 -26.39 -9.02 -12.42
N ALA A 143 -25.19 -8.51 -12.11
CA ALA A 143 -24.44 -8.91 -10.91
C ALA A 143 -25.15 -8.51 -9.62
N TYR A 144 -25.63 -7.27 -9.53
CA TYR A 144 -26.42 -6.80 -8.39
C TYR A 144 -27.63 -7.68 -8.10
N GLU A 145 -28.41 -8.00 -9.14
CA GLU A 145 -29.63 -8.80 -9.03
C GLU A 145 -29.33 -10.26 -8.66
N ALA A 146 -28.29 -10.86 -9.23
CA ALA A 146 -27.91 -12.24 -8.94
C ALA A 146 -27.39 -12.38 -7.50
N LEU A 147 -26.52 -11.46 -7.07
CA LEU A 147 -25.96 -11.48 -5.71
C LEU A 147 -27.02 -11.12 -4.67
N GLY A 148 -27.85 -10.10 -4.92
CA GLY A 148 -28.92 -9.69 -3.99
C GLY A 148 -29.97 -10.78 -3.72
N ARG A 149 -30.21 -11.69 -4.68
CA ARG A 149 -31.12 -12.84 -4.49
C ARG A 149 -30.51 -13.97 -3.66
N SER A 150 -29.18 -14.05 -3.55
CA SER A 150 -28.46 -15.22 -3.05
C SER A 150 -27.51 -14.94 -1.88
N PHE A 151 -27.46 -13.70 -1.40
CA PHE A 151 -26.68 -13.27 -0.25
C PHE A 151 -27.61 -12.78 0.87
N PHE A 152 -27.30 -13.14 2.11
CA PHE A 152 -28.16 -12.93 3.28
C PHE A 152 -28.40 -11.46 3.68
N THR A 153 -27.61 -10.54 3.13
CA THR A 153 -27.68 -9.11 3.48
C THR A 153 -27.40 -8.25 2.24
N GLY A 154 -27.69 -6.95 2.36
CA GLY A 154 -27.44 -5.97 1.31
C GLY A 154 -25.96 -5.88 0.96
N LEU A 155 -25.66 -5.93 -0.34
CA LEU A 155 -24.32 -5.77 -0.88
C LEU A 155 -24.17 -4.40 -1.54
N ALA A 156 -23.05 -3.74 -1.26
CA ALA A 156 -22.68 -2.53 -1.96
C ALA A 156 -21.62 -2.78 -3.04
N PHE A 157 -21.74 -2.17 -4.22
CA PHE A 157 -20.68 -2.22 -5.21
C PHE A 157 -19.53 -1.29 -4.81
N LYS A 158 -18.30 -1.82 -4.81
CA LYS A 158 -17.07 -1.03 -4.65
C LYS A 158 -16.36 -0.93 -5.99
N PRO A 159 -16.38 0.24 -6.67
CA PRO A 159 -15.65 0.44 -7.90
C PRO A 159 -14.13 0.43 -7.63
N ASN A 160 -13.38 -0.17 -8.55
CA ASN A 160 -11.92 -0.31 -8.45
C ASN A 160 -11.15 0.46 -9.54
N SER A 161 -11.86 1.18 -10.41
CA SER A 161 -11.27 2.03 -11.45
C SER A 161 -12.21 3.20 -11.77
N THR A 162 -11.69 4.25 -12.41
CA THR A 162 -12.50 5.38 -12.87
C THR A 162 -13.63 4.94 -13.80
N SER A 163 -13.35 3.99 -14.71
CA SER A 163 -14.38 3.44 -15.59
C SER A 163 -15.49 2.71 -14.82
N HIS A 164 -15.16 2.02 -13.72
CA HIS A 164 -16.19 1.41 -12.87
C HIS A 164 -17.04 2.45 -12.15
N GLU A 165 -16.44 3.57 -11.72
CA GLU A 165 -17.19 4.67 -11.11
C GLU A 165 -18.19 5.29 -12.10
N GLU A 166 -17.78 5.53 -13.34
CA GLU A 166 -18.63 6.03 -14.41
C GLU A 166 -19.79 5.07 -14.71
N VAL A 167 -19.51 3.76 -14.85
CA VAL A 167 -20.52 2.72 -15.09
C VAL A 167 -21.49 2.58 -13.91
N ALA A 168 -21.02 2.80 -12.68
CA ALA A 168 -21.84 2.69 -11.48
C ALA A 168 -22.70 3.94 -11.21
N ALA A 169 -22.37 5.09 -11.79
CA ALA A 169 -23.06 6.36 -11.50
C ALA A 169 -24.57 6.31 -11.80
N PRO A 170 -25.04 5.83 -12.97
CA PRO A 170 -26.48 5.71 -13.24
C PRO A 170 -27.20 4.76 -12.28
N LEU A 171 -26.53 3.65 -11.89
CA LEU A 171 -27.09 2.72 -10.91
C LEU A 171 -27.20 3.35 -9.53
N ARG A 172 -26.19 4.13 -9.12
CA ARG A 172 -26.18 4.87 -7.85
C ARG A 172 -27.31 5.91 -7.81
N GLU A 173 -27.52 6.65 -8.89
CA GLU A 173 -28.64 7.60 -9.04
C GLU A 173 -30.00 6.89 -8.96
N ALA A 174 -30.09 5.67 -9.50
CA ALA A 174 -31.27 4.81 -9.37
C ALA A 174 -31.42 4.13 -7.99
N GLY A 175 -30.54 4.46 -7.02
CA GLY A 175 -30.64 4.00 -5.62
C GLY A 175 -29.81 2.75 -5.28
N ALA A 176 -28.97 2.25 -6.19
CA ALA A 176 -28.07 1.13 -5.87
C ALA A 176 -27.00 1.56 -4.86
N ALA A 177 -26.67 0.68 -3.92
CA ALA A 177 -25.69 0.96 -2.87
C ALA A 177 -24.25 0.92 -3.42
N VAL A 178 -23.68 2.05 -3.80
CA VAL A 178 -22.28 2.14 -4.27
C VAL A 178 -21.43 2.80 -3.19
N ILE A 179 -20.27 2.23 -2.87
CA ILE A 179 -19.31 2.79 -1.91
C ILE A 179 -17.94 2.91 -2.58
N THR A 180 -17.48 4.13 -2.80
CA THR A 180 -16.18 4.42 -3.40
C THR A 180 -15.03 4.15 -2.43
N LEU A 181 -13.82 3.97 -2.96
CA LEU A 181 -12.60 3.89 -2.14
C LEU A 181 -12.43 5.14 -1.27
N SER A 182 -12.75 6.31 -1.81
CA SER A 182 -12.72 7.58 -1.08
C SER A 182 -13.69 7.61 0.10
N GLU A 183 -14.88 7.01 -0.03
CA GLU A 183 -15.84 6.87 1.08
C GLU A 183 -15.35 5.87 2.14
N ILE A 184 -14.72 4.76 1.73
CA ILE A 184 -14.09 3.80 2.67
C ILE A 184 -12.91 4.45 3.40
N ALA A 185 -12.13 5.28 2.70
CA ALA A 185 -10.96 5.95 3.25
C ALA A 185 -11.30 7.21 4.06
N ARG A 186 -12.51 7.79 3.90
CA ARG A 186 -12.93 9.02 4.61
C ARG A 186 -12.95 8.85 6.14
N ASP A 187 -13.20 7.62 6.59
CA ASP A 187 -13.19 7.22 8.00
C ASP A 187 -11.84 6.65 8.47
N GLN A 188 -10.84 6.60 7.59
CA GLN A 188 -9.51 6.10 7.90
C GLN A 188 -8.73 7.12 8.75
N GLN A 189 -8.91 7.03 10.07
CA GLN A 189 -8.21 7.89 11.04
C GLN A 189 -6.69 7.74 11.03
N TYR A 190 -6.19 6.60 10.53
CA TYR A 190 -4.77 6.25 10.51
C TYR A 190 -4.43 5.48 9.24
N GLN A 191 -3.27 5.73 8.65
CA GLN A 191 -2.68 4.89 7.59
C GLN A 191 -1.18 4.76 7.83
N PRO A 192 -0.66 3.55 8.04
CA PRO A 192 0.79 3.34 8.06
C PRO A 192 1.35 3.50 6.63
N LEU A 193 2.41 4.29 6.48
CA LEU A 193 3.10 4.48 5.20
C LEU A 193 4.49 3.86 5.23
N ASN A 194 5.21 4.05 6.33
CA ASN A 194 6.47 3.37 6.67
C ASN A 194 6.49 3.08 8.18
N PRO A 195 6.16 1.86 8.62
CA PRO A 195 6.25 1.48 10.03
C PRO A 195 7.68 1.62 10.57
N GLY A 196 7.80 1.99 11.83
CA GLY A 196 9.08 2.21 12.47
C GLY A 196 8.93 3.05 13.74
N SER A 197 10.06 3.41 14.34
CA SER A 197 10.10 4.24 15.54
C SER A 197 11.16 5.33 15.42
N GLY A 198 10.83 6.52 15.89
CA GLY A 198 11.72 7.67 15.95
C GLY A 198 11.49 8.46 17.23
N ILE A 199 12.52 9.14 17.71
CA ILE A 199 12.41 10.12 18.78
C ILE A 199 12.80 11.46 18.18
N GLY A 200 12.13 12.54 18.51
CA GLY A 200 12.47 13.86 18.01
C GLY A 200 11.60 14.96 18.60
N GLN A 201 12.01 16.21 18.40
CA GLN A 201 11.19 17.35 18.80
C GLN A 201 9.99 17.46 17.86
N LEU A 202 8.78 17.47 18.41
CA LEU A 202 7.56 17.59 17.61
C LEU A 202 7.39 19.02 17.11
N ARG A 203 7.14 19.18 15.81
CA ARG A 203 6.81 20.48 15.20
C ARG A 203 5.64 20.31 14.24
N ILE A 204 4.72 21.27 14.24
CA ILE A 204 3.61 21.30 13.29
C ILE A 204 3.95 22.31 12.19
N ILE A 205 3.82 21.90 10.94
CA ILE A 205 4.09 22.75 9.78
C ILE A 205 2.88 22.72 8.85
N ASP A 206 2.31 23.90 8.64
CA ASP A 206 1.18 24.08 7.73
C ASP A 206 1.61 23.89 6.27
N ARG A 207 2.68 24.58 5.88
CA ARG A 207 3.27 24.52 4.54
C ARG A 207 4.78 24.73 4.61
N VAL A 208 5.53 23.93 3.86
CA VAL A 208 6.98 24.10 3.70
C VAL A 208 7.25 25.18 2.66
N THR A 209 8.04 26.19 3.03
CA THR A 209 8.58 27.24 2.14
C THR A 209 10.08 27.07 1.94
N GLU A 210 10.69 27.81 1.02
CA GLU A 210 12.15 27.79 0.81
C GLU A 210 12.95 28.19 2.06
N GLU A 211 12.37 29.01 2.93
CA GLU A 211 12.97 29.46 4.19
C GLU A 211 12.75 28.45 5.34
N THR A 212 11.94 27.40 5.12
CA THR A 212 11.60 26.45 6.18
C THR A 212 12.77 25.51 6.45
N VAL A 213 13.50 25.80 7.53
CA VAL A 213 14.56 24.92 8.02
C VAL A 213 13.96 23.79 8.86
N ILE A 214 14.25 22.55 8.47
CA ILE A 214 13.86 21.31 9.15
C ILE A 214 15.12 20.61 9.63
N ASP A 215 15.19 20.40 10.95
CA ASP A 215 16.31 19.71 11.59
C ASP A 215 16.12 18.18 11.59
N ARG A 216 17.24 17.46 11.53
CA ARG A 216 17.27 15.99 11.62
C ARG A 216 16.64 15.45 12.89
N ASN A 217 16.67 16.20 13.99
CA ASN A 217 16.13 15.81 15.28
C ASN A 217 14.61 16.01 15.41
N GLN A 218 13.90 16.44 14.36
CA GLN A 218 12.48 16.77 14.44
C GLN A 218 11.57 15.65 13.96
N ILE A 219 10.41 15.49 14.61
CA ILE A 219 9.26 14.76 14.08
C ILE A 219 8.27 15.82 13.62
N ILE A 220 7.82 15.75 12.37
CA ILE A 220 7.00 16.82 11.79
C ILE A 220 5.61 16.32 11.44
N ILE A 221 4.61 17.08 11.87
CA ILE A 221 3.23 16.96 11.41
C ILE A 221 3.04 17.96 10.26
N PHE A 222 2.84 17.45 9.05
CA PHE A 222 2.55 18.24 7.87
C PHE A 222 1.05 18.31 7.63
N LYS A 223 0.50 19.53 7.56
CA LYS A 223 -0.89 19.71 7.10
C LYS A 223 -1.01 19.49 5.60
N GLN A 224 -0.01 19.96 4.84
CA GLN A 224 0.12 19.76 3.40
C GLN A 224 1.37 18.97 3.07
N SER A 225 1.27 18.03 2.13
CA SER A 225 2.40 17.18 1.75
C SER A 225 3.59 18.02 1.22
N PRO A 226 4.80 17.84 1.77
CA PRO A 226 5.97 18.59 1.35
C PRO A 226 6.52 18.08 0.01
N VAL A 227 6.98 18.99 -0.85
CA VAL A 227 7.60 18.64 -2.15
C VAL A 227 9.05 18.19 -1.97
N GLN A 228 9.76 18.81 -1.03
CA GLN A 228 11.15 18.54 -0.71
C GLN A 228 11.33 18.47 0.81
N LEU A 229 12.17 17.54 1.25
CA LEU A 229 12.46 17.30 2.65
C LEU A 229 13.95 17.13 2.88
N THR A 230 14.44 17.69 3.98
CA THR A 230 15.70 17.30 4.58
C THR A 230 15.48 16.07 5.47
N PRO A 231 16.53 15.28 5.76
CA PRO A 231 16.39 14.16 6.68
C PRO A 231 15.88 14.63 8.04
N LEU A 232 14.97 13.87 8.65
CA LEU A 232 14.29 14.17 9.92
C LEU A 232 13.99 12.87 10.68
N SER A 233 13.31 12.92 11.83
CA SER A 233 13.15 11.79 12.75
C SER A 233 11.82 11.03 12.64
N GLY A 234 10.80 11.62 12.03
CA GLY A 234 9.51 10.99 11.74
C GLY A 234 8.54 11.93 11.03
N ILE A 235 7.68 11.38 10.18
CA ILE A 235 6.71 12.12 9.37
C ILE A 235 5.29 11.73 9.76
N ILE A 236 4.44 12.72 9.99
CA ILE A 236 3.00 12.55 10.15
C ILE A 236 2.30 13.48 9.15
N THR A 237 1.35 12.99 8.35
CA THR A 237 0.53 13.85 7.47
C THR A 237 -0.93 13.85 7.92
N THR A 238 -1.62 14.99 7.79
CA THR A 238 -3.07 15.08 8.07
C THR A 238 -3.94 14.80 6.84
N GLU A 239 -3.35 14.90 5.65
CA GLU A 239 -3.98 14.52 4.38
C GLU A 239 -3.53 13.11 3.97
N ILE A 240 -4.46 12.36 3.38
CA ILE A 240 -4.22 11.00 2.90
C ILE A 240 -3.17 11.07 1.79
N ALA A 241 -2.02 10.47 2.03
CA ALA A 241 -0.95 10.36 1.05
C ALA A 241 -0.98 8.97 0.38
N SER A 242 -0.64 8.92 -0.91
CA SER A 242 -0.39 7.64 -1.57
C SER A 242 0.85 6.95 -0.97
N PRO A 243 0.84 5.61 -0.78
CA PRO A 243 2.01 4.84 -0.37
C PRO A 243 3.24 5.01 -1.30
N LEU A 244 3.04 5.40 -2.56
CA LEU A 244 4.11 5.67 -3.54
C LEU A 244 4.54 7.14 -3.61
N SER A 245 4.10 7.97 -2.65
CA SER A 245 4.50 9.38 -2.61
C SER A 245 6.02 9.56 -2.41
N HIS A 246 6.55 10.67 -2.95
CA HIS A 246 7.96 11.04 -2.82
C HIS A 246 8.43 11.07 -1.35
N ALA A 247 7.61 11.63 -0.46
CA ALA A 247 7.87 11.65 0.97
C ALA A 247 8.01 10.25 1.58
N ASN A 248 7.19 9.27 1.15
CA ASN A 248 7.30 7.91 1.67
C ASN A 248 8.56 7.18 1.21
N MET A 249 8.98 7.42 -0.03
CA MET A 249 10.25 6.87 -0.54
C MET A 249 11.46 7.42 0.22
N LEU A 250 11.45 8.73 0.56
CA LEU A 250 12.47 9.34 1.40
C LEU A 250 12.46 8.77 2.82
N ALA A 251 11.28 8.65 3.44
CA ALA A 251 11.13 8.08 4.77
C ALA A 251 11.70 6.66 4.87
N LYS A 252 11.44 5.83 3.85
CA LYS A 252 11.98 4.48 3.74
C LYS A 252 13.51 4.47 3.58
N SER A 253 14.06 5.37 2.78
CA SER A 253 15.51 5.53 2.60
C SER A 253 16.22 5.94 3.90
N TRP A 254 15.61 6.81 4.69
CA TRP A 254 16.14 7.24 5.99
C TRP A 254 15.84 6.27 7.14
N GLY A 255 14.95 5.31 6.94
CA GLY A 255 14.54 4.34 7.96
C GLY A 255 13.74 4.98 9.11
N ILE A 256 12.89 5.96 8.80
CA ILE A 256 12.12 6.73 9.80
C ILE A 256 10.63 6.43 9.71
N PRO A 257 9.87 6.50 10.83
CA PRO A 257 8.43 6.29 10.79
C PRO A 257 7.71 7.33 9.93
N ASN A 258 6.75 6.86 9.13
CA ASN A 258 5.86 7.70 8.32
C ASN A 258 4.42 7.17 8.39
N ALA A 259 3.46 8.05 8.68
CA ALA A 259 2.05 7.70 8.65
C ALA A 259 1.14 8.89 8.37
N HIS A 260 -0.04 8.63 7.83
CA HIS A 260 -1.13 9.58 7.87
C HIS A 260 -1.94 9.38 9.16
N ILE A 261 -2.21 10.47 9.89
CA ILE A 261 -3.07 10.50 11.07
C ILE A 261 -4.05 11.67 10.90
N LYS A 262 -5.34 11.37 10.87
CA LYS A 262 -6.40 12.37 10.71
C LYS A 262 -6.36 13.36 11.88
N ASN A 263 -6.37 14.67 11.58
CA ASN A 263 -6.35 15.76 12.56
C ASN A 263 -5.14 15.74 13.52
N ALA A 264 -4.01 15.15 13.12
CA ALA A 264 -2.81 15.05 13.97
C ALA A 264 -2.32 16.40 14.51
N ASP A 265 -2.45 17.46 13.72
CA ASP A 265 -2.09 18.84 14.06
C ASP A 265 -2.88 19.39 15.27
N SER A 266 -4.10 18.87 15.48
CA SER A 266 -4.95 19.24 16.61
C SER A 266 -4.78 18.24 17.75
N LEU A 267 -4.69 16.95 17.46
CA LEU A 267 -4.50 15.88 18.45
C LEU A 267 -3.20 16.05 19.26
N PHE A 268 -2.10 16.41 18.59
CA PHE A 268 -0.77 16.45 19.22
C PHE A 268 -0.24 17.87 19.45
N ARG A 269 -1.08 18.89 19.32
CA ARG A 269 -0.68 20.30 19.55
C ARG A 269 -0.08 20.52 20.93
N HIS A 270 -0.60 19.82 21.95
CA HIS A 270 -0.11 19.89 23.32
C HIS A 270 1.33 19.32 23.52
N LEU A 271 1.87 18.62 22.51
CA LEU A 271 3.22 18.07 22.47
C LEU A 271 4.18 18.90 21.61
N GLU A 272 3.71 19.95 20.93
CA GLU A 272 4.56 20.79 20.10
C GLU A 272 5.72 21.40 20.89
N GLY A 273 6.92 21.38 20.30
CA GLY A 273 8.16 21.82 20.93
C GLY A 273 8.78 20.81 21.90
N LYS A 274 8.08 19.74 22.29
CA LYS A 274 8.60 18.69 23.18
C LYS A 274 9.25 17.57 22.40
N TYR A 275 10.22 16.89 23.02
CA TYR A 275 10.71 15.63 22.49
C TYR A 275 9.65 14.55 22.70
N VAL A 276 9.32 13.85 21.63
CA VAL A 276 8.33 12.77 21.61
C VAL A 276 8.94 11.51 21.02
N ARG A 277 8.46 10.36 21.49
CA ARG A 277 8.65 9.06 20.85
C ARG A 277 7.47 8.83 19.93
N PHE A 278 7.72 8.68 18.64
CA PHE A 278 6.72 8.32 17.64
C PHE A 278 6.99 6.92 17.11
N GLU A 279 6.00 6.05 17.21
CA GLU A 279 6.02 4.71 16.65
C GLU A 279 4.84 4.55 15.68
N ALA A 280 5.15 4.38 14.40
CA ALA A 280 4.16 3.97 13.40
C ALA A 280 4.13 2.44 13.35
N ARG A 281 2.97 1.84 13.63
CA ARG A 281 2.75 0.40 13.60
C ARG A 281 1.80 0.06 12.47
N GLU A 282 1.76 -1.20 12.08
CA GLU A 282 0.83 -1.64 11.04
C GLU A 282 -0.63 -1.33 11.40
N ASN A 283 -1.04 -1.50 12.66
CA ASN A 283 -2.43 -1.36 13.08
C ASN A 283 -2.70 -0.18 14.03
N GLY A 284 -1.78 0.78 14.13
CA GLY A 284 -1.95 1.94 15.00
C GLY A 284 -0.65 2.71 15.15
N TYR A 285 -0.62 3.62 16.12
CA TYR A 285 0.57 4.39 16.41
C TYR A 285 0.69 4.65 17.90
N LEU A 286 1.88 5.03 18.31
CA LEU A 286 2.15 5.62 19.62
C LEU A 286 2.83 6.96 19.41
N ILE A 287 2.35 7.98 20.12
CA ILE A 287 3.06 9.24 20.25
C ILE A 287 2.93 9.71 21.69
N GLU A 288 4.06 9.84 22.36
CA GLU A 288 4.14 10.14 23.78
C GLU A 288 5.40 10.99 24.06
N PRO A 289 5.43 11.78 25.15
CA PRO A 289 6.65 12.43 25.60
C PRO A 289 7.80 11.43 25.73
N ALA A 290 8.96 11.76 25.17
CA ALA A 290 10.14 10.90 25.27
C ALA A 290 10.80 11.01 26.64
N ASP A 291 11.37 9.91 27.14
CA ASP A 291 12.19 9.92 28.34
C ASP A 291 13.49 10.71 28.09
N ALA A 292 13.88 11.55 29.04
CA ALA A 292 15.07 12.40 28.92
C ALA A 292 16.36 11.58 28.68
N ARG A 293 16.46 10.37 29.24
CA ARG A 293 17.60 9.46 29.04
C ARG A 293 17.63 8.95 27.60
N GLU A 294 16.49 8.58 27.04
CA GLU A 294 16.41 8.11 25.64
C GLU A 294 16.78 9.22 24.65
N VAL A 295 16.35 10.46 24.93
CA VAL A 295 16.74 11.63 24.14
C VAL A 295 18.25 11.85 24.19
N LEU A 296 18.85 11.81 25.39
CA LEU A 296 20.29 11.99 25.58
C LEU A 296 21.10 10.87 24.90
N GLU A 297 20.71 9.61 25.04
CA GLU A 297 21.39 8.49 24.38
C GLU A 297 21.31 8.57 22.86
N ARG A 298 20.17 9.01 22.33
CA ARG A 298 20.00 9.26 20.90
C ARG A 298 20.95 10.38 20.46
N GLN A 299 20.93 11.52 21.13
CA GLN A 299 21.82 12.65 20.82
C GLN A 299 23.31 12.24 20.86
N ARG A 300 23.73 11.46 21.87
CA ARG A 300 25.08 10.90 21.95
C ARG A 300 25.42 10.01 20.76
N ARG A 301 24.54 9.08 20.37
CA ARG A 301 24.73 8.23 19.18
C ARG A 301 24.88 9.05 17.90
N TRP A 302 24.14 10.16 17.78
CA TRP A 302 24.28 11.09 16.65
C TRP A 302 25.64 11.78 16.64
N MET A 303 26.09 12.35 17.76
CA MET A 303 27.40 13.00 17.84
C MET A 303 28.54 12.02 17.49
N VAL A 304 28.50 10.80 18.04
CA VAL A 304 29.49 9.76 17.73
C VAL A 304 29.50 9.41 16.24
N ARG A 305 28.34 9.32 15.58
CA ARG A 305 28.26 9.05 14.13
C ARG A 305 28.79 10.21 13.28
N ALA A 306 28.54 11.46 13.69
CA ALA A 306 29.06 12.64 13.00
C ALA A 306 30.59 12.71 13.06
N ASP A 307 31.17 12.38 14.22
CA ASP A 307 32.62 12.30 14.42
C ASP A 307 33.26 11.14 13.65
N THR A 308 32.56 10.01 13.51
CA THR A 308 33.09 8.82 12.81
C THR A 308 33.11 8.98 11.28
N ILE A 309 32.25 9.84 10.72
CA ILE A 309 32.09 10.00 9.26
C ILE A 309 32.95 11.15 8.71
N THR A 310 33.34 12.11 9.53
CA THR A 310 34.04 13.32 9.05
C THR A 310 35.55 13.17 9.28
N PRO A 311 36.36 12.88 8.26
CA PRO A 311 37.79 12.73 8.45
C PRO A 311 38.38 14.07 8.90
N ARG A 312 39.25 14.05 9.92
CA ARG A 312 39.85 15.27 10.48
C ARG A 312 40.59 16.05 9.39
N ALA A 313 40.20 17.31 9.19
CA ALA A 313 40.82 18.18 8.19
C ALA A 313 42.34 18.30 8.44
N ASP A 314 43.11 18.28 7.36
CA ASP A 314 44.52 18.62 7.33
C ASP A 314 44.63 20.15 7.29
N LEU A 315 44.92 20.73 8.45
CA LEU A 315 45.02 22.17 8.64
C LEU A 315 46.43 22.71 8.40
N ASP A 316 47.41 21.85 8.19
CA ASP A 316 48.80 22.26 7.92
C ASP A 316 49.03 22.47 6.42
N TYR A 317 48.15 21.92 5.58
CA TYR A 317 48.21 22.08 4.13
C TYR A 317 47.71 23.47 3.68
N ALA A 318 48.64 24.38 3.41
CA ALA A 318 48.35 25.75 2.96
C ALA A 318 48.49 25.98 1.44
N ARG A 319 48.78 24.95 0.63
CA ARG A 319 49.03 25.15 -0.81
C ARG A 319 47.74 25.22 -1.63
N LEU A 320 47.57 26.29 -2.41
CA LEU A 320 46.53 26.36 -3.44
C LEU A 320 46.80 25.31 -4.52
N SER A 321 45.81 24.45 -4.78
CA SER A 321 45.98 23.29 -5.66
C SER A 321 45.02 23.38 -6.84
N ASP A 322 45.55 23.30 -8.07
CA ASP A 322 44.72 23.19 -9.28
C ASP A 322 43.89 21.90 -9.24
N LEU A 323 42.64 21.96 -9.73
CA LEU A 323 41.73 20.80 -9.73
C LEU A 323 42.34 19.58 -10.46
N LYS A 324 43.05 19.79 -11.57
CA LYS A 324 43.70 18.72 -12.35
C LYS A 324 44.74 17.91 -11.54
N ASP A 325 45.32 18.53 -10.52
CA ASP A 325 46.39 17.96 -9.71
C ASP A 325 45.86 17.30 -8.43
N GLN A 326 44.57 17.44 -8.12
CA GLN A 326 43.92 16.86 -6.95
C GLN A 326 43.53 15.40 -7.16
N ARG A 327 43.48 14.64 -6.06
CA ARG A 327 43.02 13.25 -5.99
C ARG A 327 41.96 13.07 -4.92
N GLY A 328 41.23 11.96 -4.98
CA GLY A 328 40.27 11.54 -3.96
C GLY A 328 40.89 11.50 -2.55
N THR A 329 42.18 11.14 -2.46
CA THR A 329 42.95 11.13 -1.21
C THR A 329 43.19 12.51 -0.60
N ASP A 330 43.04 13.59 -1.39
CA ASP A 330 43.19 14.97 -0.91
C ASP A 330 41.92 15.50 -0.23
N ALA A 331 40.87 14.69 -0.09
CA ALA A 331 39.60 15.10 0.51
C ALA A 331 39.78 15.73 1.92
N ARG A 332 40.80 15.32 2.68
CA ARG A 332 41.14 15.88 3.99
C ARG A 332 41.74 17.28 3.93
N ARG A 333 42.27 17.72 2.79
CA ARG A 333 42.93 19.01 2.56
C ARG A 333 42.00 20.03 1.91
N VAL A 334 41.24 19.58 0.91
CA VAL A 334 40.48 20.44 -0.02
C VAL A 334 38.98 20.11 -0.07
N GLY A 335 38.53 19.13 0.71
CA GLY A 335 37.15 18.66 0.73
C GLY A 335 36.83 17.62 -0.36
N ALA A 336 35.87 16.74 -0.07
CA ALA A 336 35.52 15.61 -0.93
C ALA A 336 35.00 16.01 -2.32
N LYS A 337 34.27 17.13 -2.42
CA LYS A 337 33.77 17.63 -3.72
C LYS A 337 34.93 17.98 -4.66
N SER A 338 35.88 18.76 -4.16
CA SER A 338 37.01 19.22 -4.98
C SER A 338 37.94 18.08 -5.36
N ALA A 339 38.29 17.23 -4.39
CA ALA A 339 39.05 16.00 -4.59
C ALA A 339 38.45 15.10 -5.69
N ASN A 340 37.12 14.90 -5.68
CA ASN A 340 36.44 14.09 -6.70
C ASN A 340 36.35 14.77 -8.07
N LEU A 341 36.26 16.10 -8.14
CA LEU A 341 36.36 16.82 -9.43
C LEU A 341 37.74 16.60 -10.07
N GLY A 342 38.81 16.56 -9.28
CA GLY A 342 40.14 16.19 -9.75
C GLY A 342 40.21 14.77 -10.32
N GLU A 343 39.55 13.80 -9.67
CA GLU A 343 39.43 12.43 -10.19
C GLU A 343 38.65 12.38 -11.52
N ILE A 344 37.57 13.16 -11.65
CA ILE A 344 36.80 13.24 -12.91
C ILE A 344 37.64 13.83 -14.05
N ILE A 345 38.39 14.90 -13.80
CA ILE A 345 39.33 15.48 -14.77
C ILE A 345 40.34 14.42 -15.21
N ARG A 346 40.89 13.67 -14.26
CA ARG A 346 41.91 12.65 -14.52
C ARG A 346 41.36 11.46 -15.30
N ALA A 347 40.12 11.06 -15.05
CA ALA A 347 39.45 9.97 -15.74
C ALA A 347 39.22 10.26 -17.23
N ARG A 348 39.34 11.53 -17.68
CA ARG A 348 39.21 11.97 -19.09
C ARG A 348 37.94 11.43 -19.75
N LEU A 349 36.82 11.49 -19.02
CA LEU A 349 35.54 10.99 -19.51
C LEU A 349 35.07 11.83 -20.73
N PRO A 350 34.72 11.20 -21.86
CA PRO A 350 34.51 11.90 -23.14
C PRO A 350 33.31 12.87 -23.16
N VAL A 351 32.38 12.74 -22.22
CA VAL A 351 31.14 13.54 -22.13
C VAL A 351 31.10 14.46 -20.92
N VAL A 352 32.17 14.53 -20.12
CA VAL A 352 32.20 15.34 -18.90
C VAL A 352 33.30 16.38 -18.98
N LEU A 353 32.92 17.65 -19.06
CA LEU A 353 33.85 18.79 -19.01
C LEU A 353 33.82 19.40 -17.61
N VAL A 354 34.95 19.33 -16.91
CA VAL A 354 35.14 20.07 -15.65
C VAL A 354 35.92 21.36 -15.95
N PRO A 355 35.41 22.54 -15.58
CA PRO A 355 36.11 23.80 -15.78
C PRO A 355 37.47 23.84 -15.08
N ARG A 356 38.38 24.68 -15.59
CA ARG A 356 39.63 24.97 -14.88
C ARG A 356 39.31 25.70 -13.57
N GLY A 357 40.02 25.34 -12.51
CA GLY A 357 39.89 25.96 -11.20
C GLY A 357 40.97 25.43 -10.26
N PHE A 358 41.04 26.04 -9.08
CA PHE A 358 41.89 25.63 -7.97
C PHE A 358 41.07 25.63 -6.68
N THR A 359 41.61 25.07 -5.61
CA THR A 359 40.93 25.01 -4.31
C THR A 359 41.75 25.68 -3.23
N ILE A 360 41.03 26.44 -2.41
CA ILE A 360 41.54 27.00 -1.16
C ILE A 360 41.40 25.91 -0.09
N PRO A 361 42.50 25.42 0.51
CA PRO A 361 42.45 24.34 1.49
C PRO A 361 41.85 24.78 2.84
N PHE A 362 41.51 23.80 3.68
CA PHE A 362 40.91 24.04 5.00
C PHE A 362 41.77 24.91 5.94
N HIS A 363 43.08 24.96 5.73
CA HIS A 363 44.01 25.87 6.42
C HIS A 363 43.48 27.31 6.45
N TYR A 364 43.18 27.89 5.29
CA TYR A 364 42.74 29.28 5.19
C TYR A 364 41.33 29.51 5.75
N TYR A 365 40.47 28.50 5.71
CA TYR A 365 39.18 28.58 6.38
C TYR A 365 39.36 28.66 7.90
N ARG A 366 40.24 27.83 8.49
CA ARG A 366 40.57 27.89 9.92
C ARG A 366 41.18 29.23 10.30
N GLU A 367 42.11 29.73 9.49
CA GLU A 367 42.74 31.04 9.67
C GLU A 367 41.68 32.16 9.66
N PHE A 368 40.79 32.17 8.67
CA PHE A 368 39.71 33.14 8.56
C PHE A 368 38.77 33.12 9.78
N ILE A 369 38.36 31.93 10.24
CA ILE A 369 37.51 31.78 11.43
C ILE A 369 38.19 32.36 12.68
N GLY A 370 39.48 32.07 12.88
CA GLY A 370 40.26 32.57 14.01
C GLY A 370 40.46 34.08 13.97
N LEU A 371 40.88 34.63 12.83
CA LEU A 371 41.10 36.07 12.65
C LEU A 371 39.85 36.90 12.91
N ASN A 372 38.67 36.36 12.59
CA ASN A 372 37.40 37.07 12.72
C ASN A 372 36.63 36.71 14.00
N ARG A 373 37.21 35.89 14.89
CA ARG A 373 36.58 35.41 16.14
C ARG A 373 35.16 34.84 15.91
N LEU A 374 34.98 34.15 14.80
CA LEU A 374 33.65 33.67 14.41
C LEU A 374 33.16 32.53 15.29
N GLU A 375 34.07 31.77 15.90
CA GLU A 375 33.72 30.72 16.87
C GLU A 375 32.96 31.27 18.08
N GLU A 376 33.40 32.40 18.64
CA GLU A 376 32.75 33.05 19.77
C GLU A 376 31.34 33.53 19.40
N ARG A 377 31.20 34.15 18.22
CA ARG A 377 29.91 34.65 17.73
C ARG A 377 28.91 33.53 17.42
N ILE A 378 29.39 32.40 16.91
CA ILE A 378 28.57 31.21 16.66
C ILE A 378 28.14 30.60 17.99
N ALA A 379 29.05 30.44 18.95
CA ALA A 379 28.74 29.91 20.27
C ALA A 379 27.68 30.75 21.00
N SER A 380 27.80 32.08 20.97
CA SER A 380 26.84 33.00 21.61
C SER A 380 25.46 33.05 20.94
N ALA A 381 25.31 32.52 19.72
CA ALA A 381 24.04 32.50 19.00
C ALA A 381 23.28 31.17 19.12
N VAL A 382 23.91 30.16 19.74
CA VAL A 382 23.36 28.81 19.94
C VAL A 382 22.96 28.58 21.41
N GLU A 383 23.38 29.46 22.32
CA GLU A 383 22.75 29.67 23.64
C GLU A 383 21.51 30.56 23.51
#